data_AF-A0A645GCR3-F1
#
_entry.id   AF-A0A645GCR3-F1
#
_cell.length_a   1.000
_cell.length_b   1.000
_cell.length_c   1.000
_cell.angle_alpha   90.00
_cell.angle_beta   90.00
_cell.angle_gamma   90.00
#
_symmetry.space_group_name_H-M   'P 1'
#
loop_
_entity.id
_entity.type
_entity.pdbx_description
1 polymer ?
#
loop_
_entity_poly.entity_id
_entity_poly.type
_entity_poly.pdbx_seq_one_letter_code
_entity_poly.pdbx_strand_id
1 'polypeptide(L)'
;MEDTGCTQADYEELDRQMKKCTAYVLEHRDDLFWSMLSKEQFGYAHLSTGPDWDCTGHCGSGAMPALSVDGRIYPCIRWLPHTQIDKADFIVGTAKEGFTHKENFLRVREGAYRSNCSRDEKCRTCEVESACSYCIGGCYSEFGEFKRTTYICEITKLLVKWARRYWDEYNRLEGLEPIDWASEAREKGNRHGIG
;
A
#
# COMPACT_ATOMS: atom_id res chain seq x y z
N MET A 1 -5.89 8.77 -0.61
CA MET A 1 -5.32 8.65 0.75
C MET A 1 -5.10 10.08 1.17
N GLU A 2 -5.58 10.49 2.33
CA GLU A 2 -5.64 11.91 2.67
C GLU A 2 -4.23 12.49 2.84
N ASP A 3 -4.08 13.79 2.54
CA ASP A 3 -2.83 14.51 2.74
C ASP A 3 -2.45 14.47 4.23
N THR A 4 -1.22 14.02 4.51
CA THR A 4 -0.72 13.93 5.87
C THR A 4 -0.33 15.30 6.43
N GLY A 5 -0.17 16.31 5.57
CA GLY A 5 0.31 17.64 5.96
C GLY A 5 1.74 17.63 6.49
N CYS A 6 2.50 16.55 6.30
CA CYS A 6 3.83 16.39 6.84
C CYS A 6 4.83 17.33 6.13
N THR A 7 5.57 18.06 6.94
CA THR A 7 6.70 18.89 6.52
C THR A 7 8.00 18.10 6.49
N GLN A 8 9.05 18.71 5.95
CA GLN A 8 10.40 18.14 5.99
C GLN A 8 10.87 17.85 7.42
N ALA A 9 10.55 18.73 8.38
CA ALA A 9 10.89 18.56 9.79
C ALA A 9 10.18 17.33 10.40
N ASP A 10 8.94 17.05 9.98
CA ASP A 10 8.21 15.86 10.44
C ASP A 10 8.86 14.57 9.94
N TYR A 11 9.36 14.56 8.70
CA TYR A 11 10.07 13.39 8.16
C TYR A 11 11.42 13.16 8.84
N GLU A 12 12.14 14.22 9.18
CA GLU A 12 13.39 14.15 9.94
C GLU A 12 13.15 13.61 11.36
N GLU A 13 12.10 14.10 12.03
CA GLU A 13 11.69 13.60 13.34
C GLU A 13 11.24 12.14 13.26
N LEU A 14 10.45 11.77 12.23
CA LEU A 14 10.06 10.38 11.99
C LEU A 14 11.27 9.48 11.79
N ASP A 15 12.25 9.87 10.96
CA ASP A 15 13.49 9.11 10.76
C ASP A 15 14.24 8.91 12.10
N ARG A 16 14.31 9.96 12.91
CA ARG A 16 14.95 9.93 14.24
C ARG A 16 14.21 8.98 15.19
N GLN A 17 12.89 8.96 15.19
CA GLN A 17 12.09 8.08 16.04
C GLN A 17 12.15 6.64 15.55
N MET A 18 12.05 6.40 14.25
CA MET A 18 12.22 5.08 13.65
C MET A 18 13.57 4.46 14.02
N LYS A 19 14.66 5.24 14.05
CA LYS A 19 15.96 4.77 14.56
C LYS A 19 15.87 4.23 15.98
N LYS A 20 15.26 4.99 16.89
CA LYS A 20 15.15 4.63 18.31
C LYS A 20 14.27 3.39 18.49
N CYS A 21 13.10 3.37 17.84
CA CYS A 21 12.18 2.24 17.90
C CYS A 21 12.80 0.98 17.29
N THR A 22 13.50 1.09 16.17
CA THR A 22 14.18 -0.05 15.53
C THR A 22 15.26 -0.63 16.44
N ALA A 23 16.07 0.22 17.08
CA ALA A 23 17.07 -0.23 18.04
C ALA A 23 16.45 -0.97 19.24
N TYR A 24 15.33 -0.45 19.76
CA TYR A 24 14.60 -1.10 20.86
C TYR A 24 14.04 -2.46 20.43
N VAL A 25 13.38 -2.54 19.26
CA VAL A 25 12.86 -3.83 18.75
C VAL A 25 13.97 -4.83 18.49
N LEU A 26 15.16 -4.37 18.11
CA LEU A 26 16.32 -5.24 17.91
C LEU A 26 16.91 -5.77 19.24
N GLU A 27 16.96 -4.93 20.27
CA GLU A 27 17.33 -5.34 21.64
C GLU A 27 16.37 -6.41 22.18
N HIS A 28 15.09 -6.29 21.84
CA HIS A 28 13.99 -7.19 22.23
C HIS A 28 13.57 -8.14 21.10
N ARG A 29 14.48 -8.53 20.21
CA ARG A 29 14.12 -9.28 18.98
C ARG A 29 13.57 -10.68 19.23
N ASP A 30 13.78 -11.24 20.43
CA ASP A 30 13.33 -12.58 20.80
C ASP A 30 11.87 -12.61 21.29
N ASP A 31 11.33 -11.48 21.75
CA ASP A 31 10.00 -11.37 22.34
C ASP A 31 9.13 -10.26 21.72
N LEU A 32 9.70 -9.39 20.88
CA LEU A 32 9.00 -8.29 20.23
C LEU A 32 9.15 -8.35 18.71
N PHE A 33 8.00 -8.43 18.03
CA PHE A 33 7.91 -8.26 16.58
C PHE A 33 7.19 -6.96 16.23
N TRP A 34 7.80 -6.15 15.37
CA TRP A 34 7.17 -4.95 14.82
C TRP A 34 6.92 -5.11 13.33
N SER A 35 5.65 -5.24 12.96
CA SER A 35 5.23 -5.46 11.56
C SER A 35 5.72 -4.38 10.59
N MET A 36 5.96 -3.15 11.05
CA MET A 36 6.50 -2.06 10.23
C MET A 36 7.94 -2.29 9.76
N LEU A 37 8.63 -3.29 10.34
CA LEU A 37 9.97 -3.72 9.92
C LEU A 37 9.94 -5.04 9.13
N SER A 38 8.78 -5.56 8.72
CA SER A 38 8.68 -6.85 7.98
C SER A 38 9.55 -6.86 6.71
N LYS A 39 10.27 -7.98 6.48
CA LYS A 39 10.99 -8.20 5.22
C LYS A 39 10.03 -8.24 4.06
N GLU A 40 8.95 -8.98 4.22
CA GLU A 40 7.96 -9.27 3.20
C GLU A 40 7.33 -7.98 2.71
N GLN A 41 6.85 -7.14 3.64
CA GLN A 41 6.15 -5.92 3.30
C GLN A 41 7.07 -4.78 2.88
N PHE A 42 8.22 -4.60 3.52
CA PHE A 42 9.08 -3.43 3.31
C PHE A 42 10.51 -3.76 2.90
N GLY A 43 11.12 -4.82 3.46
CA GLY A 43 12.50 -5.21 3.10
C GLY A 43 12.66 -5.54 1.61
N TYR A 44 11.77 -6.37 1.08
CA TYR A 44 11.73 -6.84 -0.31
C TYR A 44 11.07 -5.85 -1.28
N ALA A 45 10.91 -4.59 -0.87
CA ALA A 45 10.53 -3.52 -1.77
C ALA A 45 11.52 -3.44 -2.94
N HIS A 46 11.00 -3.27 -4.14
CA HIS A 46 11.74 -3.18 -5.39
C HIS A 46 10.96 -2.34 -6.40
N LEU A 47 11.62 -2.00 -7.50
CA LEU A 47 10.96 -1.46 -8.66
C LEU A 47 10.18 -2.59 -9.36
N SER A 48 8.85 -2.49 -9.38
CA SER A 48 7.99 -3.44 -10.11
C SER A 48 8.27 -3.35 -11.61
N THR A 49 8.31 -4.49 -12.31
CA THR A 49 8.54 -4.53 -13.76
C THR A 49 7.49 -5.39 -14.48
N GLY A 50 7.18 -5.04 -15.73
CA GLY A 50 6.34 -5.88 -16.60
C GLY A 50 4.93 -6.16 -16.03
N PRO A 51 4.47 -7.43 -15.99
CA PRO A 51 3.08 -7.79 -15.62
C PRO A 51 2.64 -7.31 -14.23
N ASP A 52 3.56 -7.15 -13.27
CA ASP A 52 3.26 -6.73 -11.90
C ASP A 52 2.72 -5.29 -11.82
N TRP A 53 2.96 -4.50 -12.86
CA TRP A 53 2.44 -3.14 -12.99
C TRP A 53 0.98 -3.09 -13.47
N ASP A 54 0.54 -4.14 -14.18
CA ASP A 54 -0.72 -4.16 -14.94
C ASP A 54 -1.78 -5.09 -14.36
N CYS A 55 -1.51 -5.81 -13.26
CA CYS A 55 -2.38 -6.92 -12.85
C CYS A 55 -3.17 -6.74 -11.55
N THR A 56 -2.73 -5.98 -10.54
CA THR A 56 -3.50 -5.84 -9.29
C THR A 56 -3.28 -4.51 -8.54
N GLY A 57 -4.34 -4.01 -7.89
CA GLY A 57 -4.24 -2.93 -6.90
C GLY A 57 -3.98 -3.48 -5.48
N HIS A 58 -3.34 -2.68 -4.62
CA HIS A 58 -2.77 -3.16 -3.34
C HIS A 58 -3.78 -3.73 -2.33
N CYS A 59 -5.00 -3.20 -2.27
CA CYS A 59 -5.98 -3.58 -1.24
C CYS A 59 -7.11 -4.49 -1.73
N GLY A 60 -7.20 -4.81 -3.03
CA GLY A 60 -8.34 -5.58 -3.55
C GLY A 60 -9.66 -4.79 -3.69
N SER A 61 -9.61 -3.45 -3.76
CA SER A 61 -10.80 -2.63 -4.01
C SER A 61 -11.53 -3.09 -5.28
N GLY A 62 -12.85 -3.25 -5.19
CA GLY A 62 -13.65 -3.84 -6.27
C GLY A 62 -13.68 -5.37 -6.28
N ALA A 63 -12.99 -6.03 -5.35
CA ALA A 63 -13.12 -7.47 -5.05
C ALA A 63 -13.51 -7.72 -3.58
N MET A 64 -13.83 -6.67 -2.82
CA MET A 64 -14.19 -6.73 -1.40
C MET A 64 -15.47 -5.92 -1.13
N PRO A 65 -16.65 -6.43 -1.49
CA PRO A 65 -17.90 -5.68 -1.39
C PRO A 65 -18.22 -5.23 0.03
N ALA A 66 -18.75 -4.02 0.16
CA ALA A 66 -19.27 -3.49 1.42
C ALA A 66 -20.79 -3.34 1.35
N LEU A 67 -21.50 -3.84 2.36
CA LEU A 67 -22.94 -3.68 2.52
C LEU A 67 -23.22 -2.50 3.48
N SER A 68 -24.01 -1.54 3.02
CA SER A 68 -24.49 -0.39 3.79
C SER A 68 -25.76 -0.74 4.58
N VAL A 69 -26.05 0.06 5.62
CA VAL A 69 -27.22 -0.11 6.50
C VAL A 69 -28.56 0.05 5.79
N ASP A 70 -28.59 0.74 4.65
CA ASP A 70 -29.75 0.91 3.77
C ASP A 70 -29.91 -0.24 2.77
N GLY A 71 -29.07 -1.27 2.87
CA GLY A 71 -29.10 -2.44 2.01
C GLY A 71 -28.37 -2.24 0.68
N ARG A 72 -27.75 -1.09 0.39
CA ARG A 72 -26.95 -0.88 -0.82
C ARG A 72 -25.58 -1.54 -0.68
N ILE A 73 -25.06 -2.06 -1.79
CA ILE A 73 -23.74 -2.69 -1.85
C ILE A 73 -22.80 -1.82 -2.66
N TYR A 74 -21.54 -1.71 -2.22
CA TYR A 74 -20.48 -0.90 -2.82
C TYR A 74 -19.19 -1.73 -3.07
N PRO A 75 -18.29 -1.29 -3.97
CA PRO A 75 -17.07 -2.02 -4.33
C PRO A 75 -16.10 -2.27 -3.18
N CYS A 76 -16.09 -1.40 -2.17
CA CYS A 76 -15.47 -1.56 -0.86
C CYS A 76 -15.96 -0.46 0.10
N ILE A 77 -15.53 -0.50 1.36
CA ILE A 77 -15.97 0.46 2.39
C ILE A 77 -15.68 1.92 2.02
N ARG A 78 -14.64 2.18 1.21
CA ARG A 78 -14.28 3.54 0.79
C ARG A 78 -15.18 4.09 -0.30
N TRP A 79 -16.12 3.33 -0.83
CA TRP A 79 -17.13 3.83 -1.79
C TRP A 79 -18.47 4.12 -1.12
N LEU A 80 -18.56 3.99 0.21
CA LEU A 80 -19.75 4.40 0.96
C LEU A 80 -19.93 5.92 0.88
N PRO A 81 -21.18 6.43 0.83
CA PRO A 81 -21.45 7.86 0.64
C PRO A 81 -20.76 8.79 1.66
N HIS A 82 -20.59 8.35 2.91
CA HIS A 82 -19.94 9.13 3.96
C HIS A 82 -18.40 9.06 3.94
N THR A 83 -17.81 8.23 3.08
CA THR A 83 -16.34 8.10 2.92
C THR A 83 -15.81 8.76 1.65
N GLN A 84 -16.70 9.30 0.83
CA GLN A 84 -16.38 10.03 -0.39
C GLN A 84 -16.76 11.49 -0.19
N ILE A 85 -15.86 12.39 -0.58
CA ILE A 85 -16.09 13.85 -0.54
C ILE A 85 -17.22 14.21 -1.50
N ASP A 86 -17.15 13.68 -2.72
CA ASP A 86 -18.23 13.77 -3.70
C ASP A 86 -19.12 12.53 -3.64
N LYS A 87 -20.41 12.69 -3.94
CA LYS A 87 -21.36 11.57 -4.04
C LYS A 87 -21.10 10.76 -5.31
N ALA A 88 -20.00 10.03 -5.33
CA ALA A 88 -19.67 9.10 -6.38
C ALA A 88 -20.65 7.91 -6.31
N ASP A 89 -21.49 7.76 -7.34
CA ASP A 89 -22.44 6.65 -7.41
C ASP A 89 -21.75 5.39 -7.95
N PHE A 90 -21.14 4.64 -7.05
CA PHE A 90 -20.55 3.33 -7.32
C PHE A 90 -21.37 2.21 -6.69
N ILE A 91 -22.70 2.35 -6.59
CA ILE A 91 -23.54 1.24 -6.12
C ILE A 91 -23.36 0.05 -7.07
N VAL A 92 -23.11 -1.14 -6.54
CA VAL A 92 -23.01 -2.39 -7.32
C VAL A 92 -24.30 -3.21 -7.26
N GLY A 93 -25.22 -2.86 -6.35
CA GLY A 93 -26.50 -3.54 -6.17
C GLY A 93 -27.10 -3.34 -4.79
N THR A 94 -28.02 -4.22 -4.40
CA THR A 94 -28.65 -4.21 -3.06
C THR A 94 -28.70 -5.62 -2.48
N ALA A 95 -28.84 -5.74 -1.16
CA ALA A 95 -29.03 -7.03 -0.49
C ALA A 95 -30.29 -7.77 -0.96
N LYS A 96 -31.31 -7.04 -1.43
CA LYS A 96 -32.58 -7.62 -1.90
C LYS A 96 -32.50 -8.08 -3.36
N GLU A 97 -31.86 -7.29 -4.22
CA GLU A 97 -31.85 -7.51 -5.68
C GLU A 97 -30.56 -8.18 -6.17
N GLY A 98 -29.56 -8.31 -5.31
CA GLY A 98 -28.23 -8.80 -5.67
C GLY A 98 -27.42 -7.76 -6.44
N PHE A 99 -26.43 -8.22 -7.22
CA PHE A 99 -25.52 -7.35 -7.98
C PHE A 99 -26.11 -6.91 -9.32
N THR A 100 -26.87 -5.82 -9.31
CA THR A 100 -27.49 -5.23 -10.50
C THR A 100 -26.56 -4.35 -11.34
N HIS A 101 -25.44 -3.89 -10.75
CA HIS A 101 -24.47 -2.98 -11.37
C HIS A 101 -23.02 -3.50 -11.18
N LYS A 102 -22.80 -4.77 -11.52
CA LYS A 102 -21.52 -5.48 -11.30
C LYS A 102 -20.34 -4.86 -12.05
N GLU A 103 -20.60 -4.10 -13.12
CA GLU A 103 -19.60 -3.34 -13.87
C GLU A 103 -18.85 -2.33 -13.00
N ASN A 104 -19.47 -1.82 -11.92
CA ASN A 104 -18.78 -0.93 -10.98
C ASN A 104 -17.66 -1.64 -10.20
N PHE A 105 -17.72 -2.96 -9.99
CA PHE A 105 -16.59 -3.72 -9.47
C PHE A 105 -15.41 -3.71 -10.44
N LEU A 106 -15.68 -3.99 -11.72
CA LEU A 106 -14.65 -4.05 -12.78
C LEU A 106 -14.00 -2.68 -12.99
N ARG A 107 -14.82 -1.63 -13.10
CA ARG A 107 -14.35 -0.24 -13.24
C ARG A 107 -13.40 0.15 -12.11
N VAL A 108 -13.72 -0.21 -10.87
CA VAL A 108 -12.85 0.07 -9.70
C VAL A 108 -11.57 -0.78 -9.73
N ARG A 109 -11.65 -2.06 -10.08
CA ARG A 109 -10.48 -2.94 -10.17
C ARG A 109 -9.51 -2.46 -11.24
N GLU A 110 -9.99 -2.18 -12.43
CA GLU A 110 -9.18 -1.68 -13.54
C GLU A 110 -8.61 -0.31 -13.24
N GLY A 111 -9.42 0.60 -12.67
CA GLY A 111 -8.95 1.90 -12.21
C GLY A 111 -7.88 1.80 -11.10
N ALA A 112 -7.86 0.70 -10.35
CA ALA A 112 -6.86 0.45 -9.33
C ALA A 112 -5.55 -0.12 -9.87
N TYR A 113 -5.45 -0.53 -11.13
CA TYR A 113 -4.18 -1.01 -11.69
C TYR A 113 -3.12 0.08 -11.63
N ARG A 114 -1.89 -0.27 -11.28
CA ARG A 114 -0.81 0.70 -11.09
C ARG A 114 -0.54 1.50 -12.37
N SER A 115 -0.60 0.87 -13.55
CA SER A 115 -0.55 1.55 -14.85
C SER A 115 -1.62 2.62 -15.06
N ASN A 116 -2.82 2.40 -14.54
CA ASN A 116 -3.94 3.30 -14.75
C ASN A 116 -3.92 4.48 -13.77
N CYS A 117 -3.57 4.22 -12.50
CA CYS A 117 -3.61 5.26 -11.46
C CYS A 117 -2.27 5.97 -11.21
N SER A 118 -1.13 5.41 -11.61
CA SER A 118 0.21 6.00 -11.37
C SER A 118 0.77 6.63 -12.65
N ARG A 119 0.51 7.93 -12.81
CA ARG A 119 0.88 8.68 -14.04
C ARG A 119 2.26 9.33 -13.98
N ASP A 120 2.80 9.59 -12.78
CA ASP A 120 4.07 10.30 -12.63
C ASP A 120 5.29 9.39 -12.86
N GLU A 121 6.26 9.87 -13.65
CA GLU A 121 7.49 9.14 -13.96
C GLU A 121 8.33 8.80 -12.72
N LYS A 122 8.29 9.66 -11.69
CA LYS A 122 8.97 9.41 -10.40
C LYS A 122 8.50 8.12 -9.73
N CYS A 123 7.26 7.67 -10.00
CA CYS A 123 6.72 6.43 -9.45
C CYS A 123 7.22 5.22 -10.25
N ARG A 124 7.34 5.36 -11.57
CA ARG A 124 7.78 4.30 -12.50
C ARG A 124 9.26 3.97 -12.40
N THR A 125 10.02 4.81 -11.71
CA THR A 125 11.46 4.66 -11.48
C THR A 125 11.79 4.52 -10.00
N CYS A 126 10.77 4.41 -9.13
CA CYS A 126 10.96 4.33 -7.69
C CYS A 126 11.41 2.92 -7.27
N GLU A 127 12.56 2.83 -6.60
CA GLU A 127 13.12 1.55 -6.14
C GLU A 127 12.30 0.84 -5.05
N VAL A 128 11.35 1.53 -4.43
CA VAL A 128 10.47 0.99 -3.39
C VAL A 128 9.02 0.85 -3.83
N GLU A 129 8.76 0.96 -5.14
CA GLU A 129 7.41 1.04 -5.69
C GLU A 129 6.55 -0.16 -5.28
N SER A 130 7.10 -1.37 -5.25
CA SER A 130 6.34 -2.56 -4.91
C SER A 130 5.73 -2.53 -3.51
N ALA A 131 6.35 -1.82 -2.55
CA ALA A 131 5.84 -1.58 -1.20
C ALA A 131 4.98 -0.32 -1.06
N CYS A 132 4.84 0.47 -2.13
CA CYS A 132 4.03 1.69 -2.13
C CYS A 132 2.53 1.34 -2.18
N SER A 133 1.89 1.42 -1.01
CA SER A 133 0.46 1.21 -0.86
C SER A 133 -0.35 2.44 -1.26
N TYR A 134 -1.60 2.23 -1.66
CA TYR A 134 -2.55 3.30 -1.92
C TYR A 134 -3.98 2.78 -1.74
N CYS A 135 -4.89 3.69 -1.40
CA CYS A 135 -6.32 3.43 -1.39
C CYS A 135 -6.94 4.11 -2.61
N ILE A 136 -7.30 3.35 -3.64
CA ILE A 136 -7.85 3.94 -4.88
C ILE A 136 -9.15 4.70 -4.65
N GLY A 137 -10.06 4.19 -3.80
CA GLY A 137 -11.30 4.89 -3.47
C GLY A 137 -11.03 6.22 -2.73
N GLY A 138 -10.05 6.23 -1.83
CA GLY A 138 -9.64 7.47 -1.16
C GLY A 138 -8.94 8.46 -2.09
N CYS A 139 -8.28 8.02 -3.16
CA CYS A 139 -7.71 8.95 -4.13
C CYS A 139 -8.77 9.45 -5.13
N TYR A 140 -9.71 8.60 -5.54
CA TYR A 140 -10.85 9.01 -6.36
C TYR A 140 -11.71 10.04 -5.64
N SER A 141 -11.93 9.87 -4.33
CA SER A 141 -12.64 10.85 -3.51
C SER A 141 -12.04 12.26 -3.59
N GLU A 142 -10.73 12.37 -3.82
CA GLU A 142 -10.01 13.64 -3.79
C GLU A 142 -9.93 14.28 -5.19
N PHE A 143 -9.71 13.45 -6.22
CA PHE A 143 -9.48 13.94 -7.59
C PHE A 143 -10.68 13.76 -8.53
N GLY A 144 -11.70 13.01 -8.14
CA GLY A 144 -12.81 12.62 -9.02
C GLY A 144 -12.43 11.63 -10.13
N GLU A 145 -11.18 11.15 -10.14
CA GLU A 145 -10.66 10.20 -11.14
C GLU A 145 -9.72 9.16 -10.50
N PHE A 146 -9.46 8.06 -11.21
CA PHE A 146 -8.50 7.05 -10.79
C PHE A 146 -7.05 7.56 -10.92
N LYS A 147 -6.61 8.29 -9.92
CA LYS A 147 -5.27 8.88 -9.83
C LYS A 147 -4.70 8.65 -8.44
N ARG A 148 -3.47 8.16 -8.34
CA ARG A 148 -2.79 7.88 -7.06
C ARG A 148 -2.25 9.17 -6.42
N THR A 149 -2.43 9.32 -5.11
CA THR A 149 -1.75 10.34 -4.30
C THR A 149 -0.30 9.94 -4.00
N THR A 150 0.57 10.90 -3.69
CA THR A 150 1.96 10.61 -3.26
C THR A 150 2.28 11.03 -1.84
N TYR A 151 1.27 11.28 -1.00
CA TYR A 151 1.44 11.83 0.35
C TYR A 151 2.28 10.95 1.29
N ILE A 152 2.23 9.62 1.14
CA ILE A 152 3.03 8.71 1.98
C ILE A 152 4.37 8.29 1.38
N CYS A 153 4.83 8.98 0.32
CA CYS A 153 6.05 8.62 -0.40
C CYS A 153 7.26 8.56 0.54
N GLU A 154 7.51 9.62 1.31
CA GLU A 154 8.66 9.70 2.20
C GLU A 154 8.52 8.76 3.41
N ILE A 155 7.30 8.61 3.94
CA ILE A 155 7.01 7.64 5.01
C ILE A 155 7.35 6.21 4.55
N THR A 156 6.91 5.82 3.36
CA THR A 156 7.17 4.49 2.81
C THR A 156 8.66 4.24 2.62
N LYS A 157 9.40 5.22 2.09
CA LYS A 157 10.87 5.12 1.94
C LYS A 157 11.57 4.95 3.29
N LEU A 158 11.13 5.67 4.33
CA LEU A 158 11.66 5.52 5.68
C LEU A 158 11.37 4.12 6.25
N LEU A 159 10.17 3.57 6.02
CA LEU A 159 9.83 2.20 6.45
C LEU A 159 10.74 1.16 5.77
N VAL A 160 10.93 1.26 4.46
CA VAL A 160 11.86 0.37 3.73
C VAL A 160 13.29 0.50 4.24
N LYS A 161 13.77 1.73 4.42
CA LYS A 161 15.11 2.00 4.97
C LYS A 161 15.32 1.31 6.33
N TRP A 162 14.36 1.46 7.25
CA TRP A 162 14.49 0.92 8.60
C TRP A 162 14.23 -0.58 8.68
N ALA A 163 13.32 -1.12 7.87
CA ALA A 163 13.14 -2.56 7.73
C ALA A 163 14.43 -3.24 7.26
N ARG A 164 15.07 -2.73 6.20
CA ARG A 164 16.34 -3.29 5.71
C ARG A 164 17.44 -3.24 6.76
N ARG A 165 17.62 -2.08 7.41
CA ARG A 165 18.60 -1.91 8.50
C ARG A 165 18.37 -2.84 9.69
N TYR A 166 17.11 -3.04 10.08
CA TYR A 166 16.77 -3.96 11.16
C TYR A 166 17.24 -5.38 10.83
N TRP A 167 16.92 -5.87 9.63
CA TRP A 167 17.23 -7.25 9.26
C TRP A 167 18.71 -7.48 8.93
N ASP A 168 19.40 -6.49 8.38
CA ASP A 168 20.86 -6.54 8.20
C ASP A 168 21.54 -6.74 9.56
N GLU A 169 21.11 -5.97 10.57
CA GLU A 169 21.68 -6.02 11.90
C GLU A 169 21.22 -7.27 12.68
N TYR A 170 19.96 -7.68 12.54
CA TYR A 170 19.45 -8.94 13.08
C TYR A 170 20.30 -10.11 12.60
N ASN A 171 20.51 -10.24 11.28
CA ASN A 171 21.33 -11.32 10.73
C ASN A 171 22.75 -11.28 11.27
N ARG A 172 23.35 -10.09 11.39
CA ARG A 172 24.68 -9.92 11.98
C ARG A 172 24.75 -10.42 13.42
N LEU A 173 23.75 -10.14 14.24
CA LEU A 173 23.69 -10.57 15.65
C LEU A 173 23.45 -12.08 15.79
N GLU A 174 22.64 -12.66 14.91
CA GLU A 174 22.32 -14.08 14.88
C GLU A 174 23.35 -14.94 14.13
N GLY A 175 24.40 -14.33 13.57
CA GLY A 175 25.41 -15.04 12.78
C GLY A 175 24.88 -15.63 11.46
N LEU A 176 23.85 -15.01 10.89
CA LEU A 176 23.24 -15.38 9.62
C LEU A 176 23.92 -14.63 8.46
N GLU A 177 23.79 -15.18 7.25
CA GLU A 177 24.35 -14.58 6.04
C GLU A 177 23.77 -13.17 5.77
N PRO A 178 24.57 -12.23 5.24
CA PRO A 178 24.09 -10.93 4.82
C PRO A 178 22.99 -11.03 3.75
N ILE A 179 22.06 -10.08 3.77
CA ILE A 179 20.94 -10.05 2.83
C ILE A 179 21.35 -9.28 1.56
N ASP A 180 21.37 -9.96 0.42
CA ASP A 180 21.38 -9.27 -0.88
C ASP A 180 19.96 -8.83 -1.24
N TRP A 181 19.61 -7.62 -0.81
CA TRP A 181 18.29 -7.04 -1.05
C TRP A 181 17.90 -6.99 -2.52
N ALA A 182 18.86 -6.84 -3.44
CA ALA A 182 18.56 -6.79 -4.87
C ALA A 182 18.16 -8.17 -5.40
N SER A 183 18.85 -9.22 -4.97
CA SER A 183 18.52 -10.61 -5.35
C SER A 183 17.24 -11.09 -4.66
N GLU A 184 17.13 -10.87 -3.36
CA GLU A 184 15.96 -11.27 -2.56
C GLU A 184 14.68 -10.61 -3.06
N ALA A 185 14.71 -9.32 -3.42
CA ALA A 185 13.52 -8.65 -3.92
C ALA A 185 13.10 -9.15 -5.31
N ARG A 186 14.03 -9.61 -6.17
CA ARG A 186 13.72 -10.27 -7.45
C ARG A 186 13.09 -11.65 -7.26
N GLU A 187 13.62 -12.43 -6.33
CA GLU A 187 13.20 -13.83 -6.13
C GLU A 187 11.89 -13.95 -5.35
N LYS A 188 11.77 -13.16 -4.28
CA LYS A 188 10.65 -13.28 -3.36
C LYS A 188 9.51 -12.37 -3.74
N GLY A 189 9.83 -11.18 -4.27
CA GLY A 189 8.88 -10.14 -4.62
C GLY A 189 8.02 -9.72 -3.41
N ASN A 190 7.44 -8.53 -3.47
CA ASN A 190 6.36 -8.19 -2.55
C ASN A 190 5.08 -8.79 -3.14
N ARG A 191 4.85 -10.08 -2.90
CA ARG A 191 3.71 -10.82 -3.44
C ARG A 191 2.41 -10.32 -2.80
N HIS A 192 1.93 -9.17 -3.29
CA HIS A 192 0.58 -8.66 -3.00
C HIS A 192 -0.49 -9.22 -3.97
N GLY A 193 -0.10 -10.17 -4.82
CA GLY A 193 -1.03 -10.90 -5.67
C GLY A 193 -2.00 -11.70 -4.82
N ILE A 194 -3.22 -11.19 -4.67
CA ILE A 194 -4.38 -11.98 -4.26
C ILE A 194 -4.58 -12.99 -5.39
N GLY A 195 -4.16 -14.23 -5.16
CA GLY A 195 -4.49 -15.37 -6.03
C GLY A 195 -5.98 -15.69 -6.01
#